data_AF-A0A256YMJ0-F1
#
_entry.id   AF-A0A256YMJ0-F1
#
_cell.length_a   1.000
_cell.length_b   1.000
_cell.length_c   1.000
_cell.angle_alpha   90.00
_cell.angle_beta   90.00
_cell.angle_gamma   90.00
#
_symmetry.space_group_name_H-M   'P 1'
#
loop_
_entity.id
_entity.type
_entity.pdbx_description
1 polymer ?
#
loop_
_entity_poly.entity_id
_entity_poly.type
_entity_poly.pdbx_seq_one_letter_code
_entity_poly.pdbx_strand_id
1 'polypeptide(L)'
;MSSRKEIVKFEGVVVGFESPSGYSGPALYVQGSIDDRDSSFYLLVSEDIYKEYLVKGVGQLISGRGRIVSEEPLVLEMLGEG
;
A
#
# COMPACT_ATOMS: atom_id res chain seq x y z
N MET A 1 1.32 24.85 -2.85
CA MET A 1 1.27 23.98 -4.03
C MET A 1 0.19 22.95 -3.77
N SER A 2 -0.86 22.93 -4.59
CA SER A 2 -1.96 21.98 -4.43
C SER A 2 -1.51 20.67 -5.05
N SER A 3 -0.93 19.77 -4.25
CA SER A 3 -0.53 18.45 -4.71
C SER A 3 -1.79 17.72 -5.17
N ARG A 4 -1.99 17.60 -6.49
CA ARG A 4 -2.95 16.65 -7.03
C ARG A 4 -2.55 15.31 -6.45
N LYS A 5 -3.40 14.75 -5.58
CA LYS A 5 -3.19 13.40 -5.07
C LYS A 5 -3.32 12.46 -6.27
N GLU A 6 -2.19 11.94 -6.73
CA GLU A 6 -2.10 11.10 -7.92
C GLU A 6 -2.70 9.72 -7.62
N ILE A 7 -3.60 9.27 -8.49
CA ILE A 7 -4.19 7.92 -8.43
C ILE A 7 -3.36 7.03 -9.33
N VAL A 8 -2.83 5.96 -8.76
CA VAL A 8 -1.91 5.03 -9.42
C VAL A 8 -2.45 3.61 -9.34
N LYS A 9 -2.00 2.75 -10.26
CA LYS A 9 -2.17 1.30 -10.12
C LYS A 9 -0.97 0.73 -9.37
N PHE A 10 -1.21 -0.30 -8.58
CA PHE A 10 -0.14 -1.03 -7.92
C PHE A 10 -0.39 -2.52 -7.99
N GLU A 11 0.70 -3.28 -7.92
CA GLU A 11 0.71 -4.72 -7.71
C GLU A 11 1.98 -5.10 -6.95
N GLY A 12 1.94 -6.18 -6.18
CA GLY A 12 3.13 -6.63 -5.47
C GLY A 12 2.86 -7.73 -4.47
N VAL A 13 3.89 -8.03 -3.69
CA VAL A 13 3.88 -9.02 -2.63
C VAL A 13 3.94 -8.32 -1.28
N VAL A 14 3.06 -8.72 -0.36
CA VAL A 14 3.10 -8.27 1.03
C VAL A 14 4.31 -8.90 1.71
N VAL A 15 5.25 -8.07 2.15
CA VAL A 15 6.50 -8.48 2.81
C VAL A 15 6.56 -8.08 4.29
N GLY A 16 5.62 -7.27 4.76
CA GLY A 16 5.58 -6.85 6.16
C GLY A 16 4.23 -6.26 6.60
N PHE A 17 4.05 -6.22 7.92
CA PHE A 17 2.89 -5.67 8.60
C PHE A 17 3.39 -4.59 9.56
N GLU A 18 3.66 -3.40 9.01
CA GLU A 18 4.20 -2.26 9.75
C GLU A 18 3.66 -0.95 9.21
N SER A 19 3.41 0.00 10.12
CA SER A 19 2.94 1.34 9.77
C SER A 19 4.13 2.31 9.75
N PRO A 20 4.27 3.14 8.70
CA PRO A 20 5.31 4.15 8.65
C PRO A 20 5.09 5.21 9.74
N SER A 21 6.18 5.85 10.17
CA SER A 21 6.12 6.94 11.15
C SER A 21 5.16 8.05 10.70
N GLY A 22 4.28 8.50 11.60
CA GLY A 22 3.27 9.51 11.29
C GLY A 22 1.92 8.97 10.83
N TYR A 23 1.77 7.65 10.67
CA TYR A 23 0.51 6.99 10.32
C TYR A 23 0.07 6.04 11.44
N SER A 24 -1.17 6.18 11.91
CA SER A 24 -1.77 5.31 12.93
C SER A 24 -2.65 4.21 12.36
N GLY A 25 -2.95 4.25 11.06
CA GLY A 25 -3.77 3.25 10.38
C GLY A 25 -3.00 1.96 10.08
N PRO A 26 -3.71 0.82 9.91
CA PRO A 26 -3.10 -0.43 9.51
C PRO A 26 -2.49 -0.30 8.10
N ALA A 27 -1.27 -0.79 7.94
CA ALA A 27 -0.53 -0.71 6.69
C ALA A 27 0.18 -2.01 6.36
N LEU A 28 0.23 -2.34 5.08
CA LEU A 28 1.02 -3.43 4.54
C LEU A 28 2.29 -2.84 3.92
N TYR A 29 3.44 -3.46 4.16
CA TYR A 29 4.65 -3.14 3.41
C TYR A 29 4.73 -4.07 2.19
N VAL A 30 4.77 -3.47 1.00
CA VAL A 30 4.64 -4.18 -0.28
C VAL A 30 5.90 -3.97 -1.11
N GLN A 31 6.42 -5.07 -1.66
CA GLN A 31 7.46 -5.08 -2.69
C GLN A 31 6.79 -5.37 -4.04
N GLY A 32 6.89 -4.46 -5.00
CA GLY A 32 6.18 -4.64 -6.28
C GLY A 32 6.38 -3.48 -7.25
N SER A 33 5.31 -3.04 -7.88
CA SER A 33 5.32 -1.95 -8.86
C SER A 33 4.19 -0.96 -8.63
N ILE A 34 4.43 0.29 -9.05
CA ILE A 34 3.43 1.35 -9.17
C ILE A 34 3.51 1.89 -10.60
N ASP A 35 2.40 1.83 -11.33
CA ASP A 35 2.31 2.17 -12.75
C ASP A 35 3.50 1.59 -13.57
N ASP A 36 3.70 0.27 -13.43
CA ASP A 36 4.73 -0.53 -14.09
C ASP A 36 6.19 -0.17 -13.73
N ARG A 37 6.40 0.58 -12.64
CA ARG A 37 7.74 0.89 -12.12
C ARG A 37 7.98 0.19 -10.80
N ASP A 38 9.08 -0.56 -10.74
CA ASP A 38 9.51 -1.25 -9.53
C ASP A 38 9.65 -0.28 -8.35
N SER A 39 9.05 -0.65 -7.23
CA SER A 39 9.04 0.15 -6.01
C SER A 39 8.74 -0.69 -4.77
N SER A 40 9.00 -0.11 -3.60
CA SER A 40 8.56 -0.62 -2.31
C SER A 40 7.77 0.49 -1.62
N PHE A 41 6.59 0.15 -1.10
CA PHE A 41 5.67 1.17 -0.57
C PHE A 41 4.85 0.63 0.60
N TYR A 42 4.37 1.56 1.42
CA TYR A 42 3.38 1.27 2.44
C TYR A 42 1.99 1.45 1.86
N LEU A 43 1.13 0.44 2.02
CA LEU A 43 -0.26 0.48 1.59
C LEU A 43 -1.17 0.56 2.81
N LEU A 44 -1.79 1.72 3.01
CA LEU A 44 -2.86 1.89 4.00
C LEU A 44 -4.11 1.16 3.50
N VAL A 45 -4.63 0.27 4.34
CA VAL A 45 -5.79 -0.59 4.03
C VAL A 45 -6.86 -0.45 5.11
N SER A 46 -8.05 -1.00 4.87
CA SER A 46 -9.04 -1.15 5.94
C SER A 46 -8.59 -2.19 6.97
N GLU A 47 -9.15 -2.15 8.18
CA GLU A 47 -8.88 -3.18 9.19
C GLU A 47 -9.23 -4.60 8.71
N ASP A 48 -10.30 -4.74 7.92
CA ASP A 48 -10.76 -6.05 7.45
C ASP A 48 -9.75 -6.66 6.47
N ILE A 49 -9.26 -5.87 5.52
CA ILE A 49 -8.19 -6.28 4.59
C ILE A 49 -6.92 -6.60 5.39
N TYR A 50 -6.54 -5.74 6.33
CA TYR A 50 -5.35 -5.98 7.14
C TYR A 50 -5.43 -7.31 7.90
N LYS A 51 -6.57 -7.60 8.55
CA LYS A 51 -6.80 -8.86 9.27
C LYS A 51 -6.77 -10.06 8.33
N GLU A 52 -7.34 -9.94 7.13
CA GLU A 52 -7.29 -10.98 6.11
C GLU A 52 -5.85 -11.34 5.73
N TYR A 53 -5.03 -10.34 5.39
CA TYR A 53 -3.63 -10.57 5.05
C TYR A 53 -2.81 -11.03 6.25
N LEU A 54 -3.10 -10.53 7.46
CA LEU A 54 -2.42 -10.94 8.68
C LEU A 54 -2.61 -12.43 8.97
N VAL A 55 -3.81 -12.98 8.72
CA VAL A 55 -4.09 -14.42 8.85
C VAL A 55 -3.35 -15.23 7.77
N LYS A 56 -3.28 -14.72 6.53
CA LYS A 56 -2.58 -15.39 5.43
C LYS A 56 -1.05 -15.32 5.56
N GLY A 57 -0.53 -14.32 6.25
CA GLY A 57 0.89 -14.05 6.42
C GLY A 57 1.52 -13.29 5.24
N VAL A 58 2.85 -13.13 5.29
CA VAL A 58 3.63 -12.53 4.19
C VAL A 58 3.69 -13.46 2.96
N GLY A 59 4.07 -12.91 1.81
CA GLY A 59 4.17 -13.65 0.54
C GLY A 59 2.90 -13.64 -0.30
N GLN A 60 1.84 -12.98 0.17
CA GLN A 60 0.58 -12.85 -0.56
C GLN A 60 0.67 -11.77 -1.63
N LEU A 61 0.09 -12.04 -2.80
CA LEU A 61 -0.08 -11.05 -3.86
C LEU A 61 -1.21 -10.09 -3.49
N ILE A 62 -1.01 -8.81 -3.78
CA ILE A 62 -2.00 -7.75 -3.65
C ILE A 62 -1.90 -6.80 -4.84
N SER A 63 -3.03 -6.37 -5.38
CA SER A 63 -3.07 -5.40 -6.48
C SER A 63 -4.33 -4.55 -6.41
N GLY A 64 -4.28 -3.37 -7.04
CA GLY A 64 -5.43 -2.49 -7.07
C GLY A 64 -5.08 -1.06 -7.46
N ARG A 65 -5.89 -0.13 -6.98
CA ARG A 65 -5.67 1.31 -7.17
C ARG A 65 -5.44 1.98 -5.84
N GLY A 66 -4.44 2.86 -5.81
CA GLY A 66 -4.06 3.62 -4.63
C GLY A 66 -3.96 5.11 -4.92
N ARG A 67 -4.03 5.90 -3.88
CA ARG A 67 -3.77 7.34 -3.90
C ARG A 67 -2.45 7.61 -3.20
N ILE A 68 -1.51 8.28 -3.85
CA ILE A 68 -0.26 8.71 -3.19
C ILE A 68 -0.62 9.75 -2.12
N VAL A 69 -0.27 9.45 -0.86
CA VAL A 69 -0.47 10.34 0.29
C VAL A 69 0.84 10.84 0.91
N SER A 70 1.97 10.20 0.57
CA SER A 70 3.33 10.64 0.88
C SER A 70 4.29 10.03 -0.15
N GLU A 71 5.31 10.77 -0.56
CA GLU A 71 6.39 10.29 -1.43
C GLU A 71 7.64 9.86 -0.63
N GLU A 72 7.82 10.37 0.59
CA GLU A 72 8.97 10.10 1.45
C GLU A 72 8.53 9.92 2.93
N PRO A 73 8.32 8.69 3.43
CA PRO A 73 8.33 7.42 2.68
C PRO A 73 7.16 7.34 1.70
N LEU A 74 7.26 6.44 0.71
CA LEU A 74 6.18 6.22 -0.26
C LEU A 74 5.00 5.49 0.39
N VAL A 75 3.88 6.20 0.50
CA VAL A 75 2.65 5.70 1.13
C VAL A 75 1.47 5.87 0.17
N LEU A 76 0.75 4.78 -0.04
CA LEU A 76 -0.50 4.72 -0.79
C LEU A 76 -1.67 4.51 0.16
N GLU A 77 -2.80 5.14 -0.12
CA GLU A 77 -4.09 4.80 0.45
C GLU A 77 -4.92 4.01 -0.55
N MET A 78 -5.33 2.81 -0.18
CA MET A 78 -6.08 1.92 -1.07
C MET A 78 -7.47 2.47 -1.37
N LEU A 79 -7.82 2.53 -2.67
CA LEU A 79 -9.14 2.96 -3.14
C LEU A 79 -10.04 1.78 -3.54
N GLY A 80 -9.46 0.63 -3.84
CA GLY A 80 -10.16 -0.61 -4.19
C GLY A 80 -9.22 -1.70 -4.70
N GLU A 81 -9.62 -2.96 -4.53
CA GLU A 81 -8.96 -4.13 -5.10
C GLU A 81 -9.19 -4.21 -6.61
N GLY A 82 -8.18 -4.71 -7.33
CA GLY A 82 -8.21 -4.97 -8.78
C GLY A 82 -8.66 -6.39 -9.10
#